data_AF-A0A7D5Z9P1-F1
#
_entry.id   AF-A0A7D5Z9P1-F1
#
_cell.length_a   1.000
_cell.length_b   1.000
_cell.length_c   1.000
_cell.angle_alpha   90.00
_cell.angle_beta   90.00
_cell.angle_gamma   90.00
#
_symmetry.space_group_name_H-M   'P 1'
#
loop_
_entity.id
_entity.type
_entity.pdbx_description
1 polymer ?
#
loop_
_entity_poly.entity_id
_entity_poly.type
_entity_poly.pdbx_seq_one_letter_code
_entity_poly.pdbx_strand_id
1 'polypeptide(L)'
;MSKTLLSNSEAAVSPEVLVKSRQGSNAHRPARLDVDLHAMTAPSLLIRKLYNTGHTNHDVPVMKQYNGLNEADVLSKCVAEEIPLHALEHYTQGPDQAVALRRRVLAKFLAITGLSGKSLAKLPHQNYNWDLVVGSYCENVIGYMPVPVGVAGPVLIDSKNFFIPMATTEGALIASTNRGCKAINNAGGVTTNLTDDGITRGPCVQFPGTERAAFAKNWISSHEGQVILRDAFESTSNIAKLRRVNASIAGRSLYIRFKATTGDAMGMNMISKGVENALRVMSQDPKFEDMRVVSLSGNYCTDKKASALNWIEGRGKSVVAEAVIPHQAVQSVLKCTAEAMVRINNSKNLVGSAMAGVIGGYNAHAANIVAAIFIATGQDPAQVVESANCITLMEW
;
A
#
# COMPACT_ATOMS: atom_id res chain seq x y z
N MET A 1 57.37 -0.11 5.05
CA MET A 1 56.18 -0.86 5.54
C MET A 1 55.03 -0.56 4.58
N SER A 2 55.00 -1.13 3.37
CA SER A 2 54.54 -2.48 2.99
C SER A 2 53.02 -2.69 3.11
N LYS A 3 52.34 -2.52 1.94
CA LYS A 3 51.22 -3.30 1.38
C LYS A 3 49.85 -3.22 2.13
N THR A 4 48.66 -3.28 1.54
CA THR A 4 48.23 -3.85 0.25
C THR A 4 46.82 -3.36 -0.12
N LEU A 5 46.60 -3.08 -1.41
CA LEU A 5 45.32 -3.16 -2.12
C LEU A 5 44.97 -4.64 -2.40
N LEU A 6 43.73 -5.08 -2.15
CA LEU A 6 43.09 -6.27 -2.77
C LEU A 6 41.57 -6.00 -2.73
N SER A 7 40.87 -5.65 -3.82
CA SER A 7 40.48 -6.41 -5.03
C SER A 7 39.57 -7.62 -4.77
N ASN A 8 38.32 -7.46 -5.21
CA ASN A 8 37.32 -8.41 -5.75
C ASN A 8 37.42 -9.92 -5.44
N SER A 9 36.28 -10.49 -5.04
CA SER A 9 35.83 -11.77 -5.60
C SER A 9 34.30 -11.86 -5.59
N GLU A 10 33.70 -11.62 -6.76
CA GLU A 10 32.45 -12.26 -7.16
C GLU A 10 32.69 -13.77 -7.23
N ALA A 11 31.80 -14.56 -6.64
CA ALA A 11 31.72 -15.99 -6.89
C ALA A 11 30.34 -16.30 -7.45
N ALA A 12 30.29 -16.41 -8.77
CA ALA A 12 29.21 -17.04 -9.51
C ALA A 12 29.14 -18.53 -9.16
N VAL A 13 27.94 -19.02 -8.89
CA VAL A 13 27.65 -20.46 -8.88
C VAL A 13 26.65 -20.72 -10.01
N SER A 14 27.13 -21.37 -11.07
CA SER A 14 26.32 -21.88 -12.17
C SER A 14 25.90 -23.34 -11.91
N PRO A 15 24.83 -23.84 -12.57
CA PRO A 15 24.10 -25.04 -12.17
C PRO A 15 24.42 -26.27 -13.05
N GLU A 16 24.52 -27.47 -12.45
CA GLU A 16 24.41 -28.76 -13.15
C GLU A 16 23.53 -29.72 -12.31
N VAL A 17 22.31 -30.02 -12.77
CA VAL A 17 21.89 -31.19 -13.57
C VAL A 17 21.85 -32.50 -12.77
N LEU A 18 20.63 -32.99 -12.51
CA LEU A 18 20.33 -34.42 -12.60
C LEU A 18 18.84 -34.65 -12.92
N VAL A 19 18.58 -34.78 -14.22
CA VAL A 19 17.35 -35.34 -14.77
C VAL A 19 17.43 -36.86 -14.65
N LYS A 20 16.46 -37.48 -13.97
CA LYS A 20 16.07 -38.87 -14.24
C LYS A 20 14.57 -38.93 -14.44
N SER A 21 14.19 -39.16 -15.68
CA SER A 21 12.86 -39.49 -16.15
C SER A 21 12.40 -40.86 -15.65
N ARG A 22 11.15 -40.98 -15.19
CA ARG A 22 10.31 -42.16 -15.44
C ARG A 22 8.87 -41.71 -15.70
N GLN A 23 8.36 -42.15 -16.86
CA GLN A 23 6.96 -42.08 -17.26
C GLN A 23 6.09 -42.94 -16.32
N GLY A 24 4.85 -42.50 -16.10
CA GLY A 24 3.84 -43.28 -15.38
C GLY A 24 2.56 -42.48 -15.16
N SER A 25 1.60 -42.69 -16.05
CA SER A 25 0.20 -42.26 -15.98
C SER A 25 -0.48 -42.61 -14.66
N ASN A 26 -1.11 -41.63 -13.99
CA ASN A 26 -2.50 -41.73 -13.53
C ASN A 26 -2.93 -40.48 -12.77
N ALA A 27 -4.19 -40.08 -12.99
CA ALA A 27 -4.87 -39.02 -12.30
C ALA A 27 -4.75 -39.17 -10.76
N HIS A 28 -4.31 -38.12 -10.08
CA HIS A 28 -4.37 -38.01 -8.63
C HIS A 28 -5.25 -36.82 -8.24
N ARG A 29 -6.44 -37.14 -7.72
CA ARG A 29 -7.17 -36.28 -6.79
C ARG A 29 -6.22 -35.90 -5.64
N PRO A 30 -6.27 -34.68 -5.08
CA PRO A 30 -5.48 -34.39 -3.89
C PRO A 30 -5.94 -35.32 -2.77
N ALA A 31 -5.00 -36.09 -2.22
CA ALA A 31 -5.21 -36.93 -1.05
C ALA A 31 -5.71 -36.05 0.10
N ARG A 32 -6.84 -36.43 0.70
CA ARG A 32 -7.21 -35.95 2.03
C ARG A 32 -6.13 -36.44 2.98
N LEU A 33 -5.35 -35.51 3.52
CA LEU A 33 -4.59 -35.73 4.74
C LEU A 33 -5.60 -35.92 5.87
N ASP A 34 -6.02 -37.16 6.12
CA ASP A 34 -6.63 -37.54 7.38
C ASP A 34 -5.51 -37.51 8.43
N VAL A 35 -5.36 -36.35 9.07
CA VAL A 35 -4.44 -36.15 10.19
C VAL A 35 -5.12 -36.72 11.43
N ASP A 36 -4.48 -37.72 12.04
CA ASP A 36 -4.92 -38.33 13.29
C ASP A 36 -4.96 -37.28 14.41
N LEU A 37 -6.18 -36.88 14.80
CA LEU A 37 -6.47 -35.74 15.67
C LEU A 37 -6.17 -35.97 17.15
N HIS A 38 -5.72 -37.17 17.53
CA HIS A 38 -5.46 -37.53 18.92
C HIS A 38 -3.99 -37.51 19.35
N ALA A 39 -3.06 -37.14 18.48
CA ALA A 39 -1.63 -37.19 18.76
C ALA A 39 -0.88 -35.86 18.54
N MET A 40 -1.41 -34.72 19.01
CA MET A 40 -0.68 -33.44 18.96
C MET A 40 -0.50 -32.83 20.36
N THR A 41 0.74 -32.42 20.66
CA THR A 41 1.12 -31.78 21.93
C THR A 41 0.53 -30.36 22.06
N ALA A 42 0.29 -29.92 23.30
CA ALA A 42 -0.33 -28.63 23.66
C ALA A 42 0.16 -27.36 22.92
N PRO A 43 1.43 -27.24 22.47
CA PRO A 43 1.88 -26.06 21.72
C PRO A 43 1.19 -25.86 20.36
N SER A 44 0.71 -26.91 19.70
CA SER A 44 0.13 -26.82 18.35
C SER A 44 -1.35 -26.38 18.34
N LEU A 45 -2.09 -26.66 19.42
CA LEU A 45 -3.45 -26.14 19.63
C LEU A 45 -3.45 -24.63 19.90
N LEU A 46 -2.41 -24.12 20.59
CA LEU A 46 -2.22 -22.70 20.89
C LEU A 46 -1.94 -21.85 19.63
N ILE A 47 -1.21 -22.42 18.67
CA ILE A 47 -0.91 -21.77 17.40
C ILE A 47 -2.16 -21.70 16.51
N ARG A 48 -3.05 -22.71 16.55
CA ARG A 48 -4.21 -22.79 15.65
C ARG A 48 -5.27 -21.72 15.89
N LYS A 49 -5.41 -21.19 17.11
CA LYS A 49 -6.47 -20.22 17.45
C LYS A 49 -6.08 -18.75 17.36
N LEU A 50 -4.79 -18.43 17.37
CA LEU A 50 -4.28 -17.08 17.03
C LEU A 50 -4.67 -16.64 15.60
N TYR A 51 -4.97 -17.57 14.71
CA TYR A 51 -5.34 -17.32 13.31
C TYR A 51 -6.84 -17.13 13.06
N ASN A 52 -7.73 -17.34 14.04
CA ASN A 52 -9.19 -17.21 13.85
C ASN A 52 -9.70 -15.75 13.96
N THR A 53 -8.91 -14.77 13.52
CA THR A 53 -9.23 -13.33 13.54
C THR A 53 -9.95 -12.84 12.28
N GLY A 54 -10.72 -13.72 11.62
CA GLY A 54 -11.38 -13.44 10.33
C GLY A 54 -12.59 -12.50 10.35
N HIS A 55 -12.76 -11.66 11.37
CA HIS A 55 -13.85 -10.67 11.40
C HIS A 55 -13.27 -9.26 11.48
N THR A 56 -13.14 -8.64 10.30
CA THR A 56 -13.03 -7.18 10.17
C THR A 56 -14.39 -6.58 10.52
N ASN A 57 -14.69 -6.49 11.81
CA ASN A 57 -15.87 -5.76 12.26
C ASN A 57 -15.57 -4.27 12.18
N HIS A 58 -15.95 -3.66 11.06
CA HIS A 58 -16.02 -2.21 10.90
C HIS A 58 -17.15 -1.56 11.74
N ASP A 59 -17.93 -2.36 12.48
CA ASP A 59 -19.05 -1.91 13.31
C ASP A 59 -18.98 -2.47 14.73
N VAL A 60 -17.87 -2.28 15.46
CA VAL A 60 -17.90 -2.42 16.92
C VAL A 60 -18.17 -1.03 17.51
N PRO A 61 -19.39 -0.74 17.99
CA PRO A 61 -19.62 0.47 18.76
C PRO A 61 -18.71 0.43 19.98
N VAL A 62 -17.98 1.53 20.22
CA VAL A 62 -17.21 1.78 21.45
C VAL A 62 -18.20 1.94 22.60
N MET A 63 -18.83 0.84 23.02
CA MET A 63 -19.58 0.80 24.26
C MET A 63 -18.58 0.65 25.40
N LYS A 64 -18.38 1.77 26.10
CA LYS A 64 -17.66 1.91 27.36
C LYS A 64 -18.39 1.15 28.47
N GLN A 65 -18.35 -0.17 28.48
CA GLN A 65 -18.88 -0.97 29.57
C GLN A 65 -17.74 -1.66 30.30
N TYR A 66 -17.18 -0.97 31.29
CA TYR A 66 -16.17 -1.55 32.18
C TYR A 66 -16.81 -2.70 32.97
N ASN A 67 -16.47 -3.94 32.61
CA ASN A 67 -17.06 -5.15 33.20
C ASN A 67 -16.64 -5.44 34.66
N GLY A 68 -15.95 -4.51 35.34
CA GLY A 68 -15.64 -4.64 36.77
C GLY A 68 -14.65 -5.75 37.16
N LEU A 69 -14.22 -6.58 36.20
CA LEU A 69 -13.23 -7.64 36.42
C LEU A 69 -11.88 -7.03 36.80
N ASN A 70 -11.19 -7.66 37.76
CA ASN A 70 -9.83 -7.24 38.08
C ASN A 70 -8.87 -7.61 36.93
N GLU A 71 -7.76 -6.87 36.80
CA GLU A 71 -6.82 -7.05 35.68
C GLU A 71 -6.22 -8.47 35.63
N ALA A 72 -6.00 -9.11 36.79
CA ALA A 72 -5.44 -10.46 36.87
C ALA A 72 -6.39 -11.51 36.29
N ASP A 73 -7.69 -11.35 36.51
CA ASP A 73 -8.75 -12.21 35.97
C ASP A 73 -8.88 -12.02 34.47
N VAL A 74 -8.92 -10.78 33.98
CA VAL A 74 -8.96 -10.48 32.54
C VAL A 74 -7.75 -11.09 31.85
N LEU A 75 -6.55 -10.92 32.43
CA LEU A 75 -5.33 -11.47 31.89
C LEU A 75 -5.32 -13.01 31.90
N SER A 76 -5.81 -13.64 32.96
CA SER A 76 -5.91 -15.12 33.03
C SER A 76 -6.91 -15.65 32.00
N LYS A 77 -8.05 -15.00 31.85
CA LYS A 77 -9.07 -15.30 30.83
C LYS A 77 -8.56 -15.08 29.40
N CYS A 78 -7.73 -14.06 29.15
CA CYS A 78 -7.11 -13.87 27.84
C CYS A 78 -6.10 -14.97 27.52
N VAL A 79 -5.29 -15.39 28.50
CA VAL A 79 -4.35 -16.51 28.34
C VAL A 79 -5.08 -17.83 28.10
N ALA A 80 -6.25 -18.01 28.74
CA ALA A 80 -7.16 -19.14 28.50
C ALA A 80 -8.01 -18.99 27.21
N GLU A 81 -7.83 -17.90 26.44
CA GLU A 81 -8.58 -17.59 25.22
C GLU A 81 -10.09 -17.39 25.40
N GLU A 82 -10.55 -17.12 26.62
CA GLU A 82 -11.94 -16.80 26.94
C GLU A 82 -12.29 -15.34 26.56
N ILE A 83 -11.28 -14.46 26.54
CA ILE A 83 -11.40 -13.05 26.11
C ILE A 83 -10.43 -12.80 24.96
N PRO A 84 -10.89 -12.34 23.79
CA PRO A 84 -10.00 -12.05 22.67
C PRO A 84 -9.22 -10.74 22.87
N LEU A 85 -7.99 -10.67 22.36
CA LEU A 85 -7.09 -9.51 22.53
C LEU A 85 -7.65 -8.19 21.98
N HIS A 86 -8.48 -8.24 20.93
CA HIS A 86 -9.08 -7.06 20.31
C HIS A 86 -10.27 -6.51 21.11
N ALA A 87 -10.75 -7.23 22.13
CA ALA A 87 -11.85 -6.79 22.98
C ALA A 87 -11.38 -6.15 24.30
N LEU A 88 -10.07 -6.05 24.54
CA LEU A 88 -9.50 -5.54 25.80
C LEU A 88 -9.91 -4.10 26.12
N GLU A 89 -10.23 -3.32 25.09
CA GLU A 89 -10.79 -1.98 25.21
C GLU A 89 -12.12 -1.97 26.00
N HIS A 90 -12.89 -3.07 26.00
CA HIS A 90 -14.12 -3.20 26.80
C HIS A 90 -13.86 -3.54 28.28
N TYR A 91 -12.68 -4.06 28.62
CA TYR A 91 -12.34 -4.52 29.98
C TYR A 91 -11.40 -3.56 30.72
N THR A 92 -11.16 -2.38 30.17
CA THR A 92 -10.23 -1.39 30.72
C THR A 92 -10.87 -0.01 30.78
N GLN A 93 -10.29 0.90 31.57
CA GLN A 93 -10.84 2.26 31.74
C GLN A 93 -10.51 3.17 30.56
N GLY A 94 -9.60 2.76 29.68
CA GLY A 94 -9.16 3.53 28.53
C GLY A 94 -8.10 2.79 27.69
N PRO A 95 -7.79 3.31 26.50
CA PRO A 95 -6.94 2.61 25.53
C PRO A 95 -5.50 2.43 26.01
N ASP A 96 -4.94 3.34 26.82
CA ASP A 96 -3.62 3.15 27.45
C ASP A 96 -3.55 1.85 28.29
N GLN A 97 -4.57 1.62 29.12
CA GLN A 97 -4.66 0.40 29.92
C GLN A 97 -4.85 -0.83 29.03
N ALA A 98 -5.66 -0.73 27.97
CA ALA A 98 -5.85 -1.82 27.00
C ALA A 98 -4.53 -2.22 26.32
N VAL A 99 -3.73 -1.25 25.86
CA VAL A 99 -2.42 -1.49 25.25
C VAL A 99 -1.45 -2.12 26.25
N ALA A 100 -1.38 -1.59 27.47
CA ALA A 100 -0.52 -2.14 28.52
C ALA A 100 -0.91 -3.60 28.88
N LEU A 101 -2.21 -3.87 29.04
CA LEU A 101 -2.73 -5.20 29.32
C LEU A 101 -2.46 -6.17 28.17
N ARG A 102 -2.69 -5.76 26.92
CA ARG A 102 -2.39 -6.56 25.73
C ARG A 102 -0.92 -6.97 25.67
N ARG A 103 0.00 -6.05 26.02
CA ARG A 103 1.44 -6.34 26.12
C ARG A 103 1.76 -7.35 27.21
N ARG A 104 1.10 -7.27 28.38
CA ARG A 104 1.26 -8.26 29.47
C ARG A 104 0.77 -9.64 29.06
N VAL A 105 -0.38 -9.71 28.39
CA VAL A 105 -0.93 -10.97 27.87
C VAL A 105 0.03 -11.57 26.84
N LEU A 106 0.51 -10.77 25.88
CA LEU A 106 1.50 -11.21 24.88
C LEU A 106 2.80 -11.69 25.54
N ALA A 107 3.32 -10.99 26.55
CA ALA A 107 4.51 -11.40 27.29
C ALA A 107 4.33 -12.77 27.98
N LYS A 108 3.14 -13.03 28.54
CA LYS A 108 2.81 -14.35 29.10
C LYS A 108 2.73 -15.44 28.04
N PHE A 109 2.09 -15.18 26.90
CA PHE A 109 2.06 -16.14 25.79
C PHE A 109 3.48 -16.48 25.29
N LEU A 110 4.35 -15.48 25.15
CA LEU A 110 5.75 -15.71 24.78
C LEU A 110 6.46 -16.59 25.82
N ALA A 111 6.29 -16.30 27.11
CA ALA A 111 6.88 -17.11 28.18
C ALA A 111 6.40 -18.58 28.16
N ILE A 112 5.08 -18.81 27.99
CA ILE A 112 4.49 -20.16 27.92
C ILE A 112 5.02 -20.94 26.71
N THR A 113 5.27 -20.25 25.59
CA THR A 113 5.78 -20.86 24.34
C THR A 113 7.30 -20.97 24.29
N GLY A 114 8.02 -20.63 25.37
CA GLY A 114 9.48 -20.67 25.42
C GLY A 114 10.17 -19.55 24.62
N LEU A 115 9.43 -18.50 24.24
CA LEU A 115 9.93 -17.34 23.50
C LEU A 115 10.29 -16.17 24.44
N SER A 116 11.29 -15.38 24.05
CA SER A 116 11.72 -14.23 24.85
C SER A 116 10.83 -12.99 24.64
N GLY A 117 10.27 -12.45 25.73
CA GLY A 117 9.54 -11.18 25.73
C GLY A 117 10.39 -9.92 25.79
N LYS A 118 11.73 -10.02 25.77
CA LYS A 118 12.64 -8.87 25.98
C LYS A 118 12.44 -7.74 24.95
N SER A 119 12.06 -8.07 23.72
CA SER A 119 11.82 -7.08 22.66
C SER A 119 10.61 -6.19 22.93
N LEU A 120 9.57 -6.70 23.62
CA LEU A 120 8.40 -5.89 23.99
C LEU A 120 8.80 -4.74 24.91
N ALA A 121 9.76 -4.96 25.82
CA ALA A 121 10.21 -3.94 26.76
C ALA A 121 10.84 -2.72 26.06
N LYS A 122 11.40 -2.90 24.86
CA LYS A 122 12.00 -1.82 24.06
C LYS A 122 11.00 -1.11 23.15
N LEU A 123 9.83 -1.69 22.89
CA LEU A 123 8.78 -1.08 22.09
C LEU A 123 8.01 -0.06 22.95
N PRO A 124 8.08 1.25 22.63
CA PRO A 124 7.39 2.27 23.40
C PRO A 124 5.87 2.17 23.22
N HIS A 125 5.14 2.56 24.27
CA HIS A 125 3.68 2.48 24.28
C HIS A 125 3.00 3.49 25.21
N GLN A 126 3.77 4.18 26.05
CA GLN A 126 3.25 5.17 27.00
C GLN A 126 3.22 6.55 26.37
N ASN A 127 2.38 7.43 26.90
CA ASN A 127 2.28 8.85 26.53
C ASN A 127 2.00 9.06 25.03
N TYR A 128 1.17 8.20 24.45
CA TYR A 128 0.72 8.30 23.06
C TYR A 128 -0.82 8.40 23.06
N ASN A 129 -1.37 9.25 22.20
CA ASN A 129 -2.82 9.45 22.14
C ASN A 129 -3.50 8.29 21.40
N TRP A 130 -3.81 7.22 22.14
CA TRP A 130 -4.42 6.01 21.58
C TRP A 130 -5.89 6.18 21.19
N ASP A 131 -6.59 7.19 21.73
CA ASP A 131 -8.00 7.47 21.36
C ASP A 131 -8.14 7.78 19.86
N LEU A 132 -7.10 8.34 19.23
CA LEU A 132 -7.09 8.59 17.79
C LEU A 132 -6.86 7.33 16.95
N VAL A 133 -6.27 6.27 17.52
CA VAL A 133 -5.86 5.07 16.79
C VAL A 133 -6.92 3.98 16.81
N VAL A 134 -7.50 3.75 17.98
CA VAL A 134 -8.46 2.66 18.19
C VAL A 134 -9.69 2.86 17.30
N GLY A 135 -10.05 1.81 16.55
CA GLY A 135 -11.20 1.81 15.64
C GLY A 135 -11.00 2.60 14.33
N SER A 136 -9.83 3.21 14.13
CA SER A 136 -9.57 4.06 12.96
C SER A 136 -8.32 3.65 12.17
N TYR A 137 -7.18 3.44 12.84
CA TYR A 137 -5.87 3.29 12.16
C TYR A 137 -5.17 1.94 12.41
N CYS A 138 -5.42 1.28 13.55
CA CYS A 138 -4.77 0.02 13.87
C CYS A 138 -5.55 -0.79 14.92
N GLU A 139 -5.56 -2.10 14.76
CA GLU A 139 -6.13 -3.07 15.70
C GLU A 139 -5.03 -3.78 16.50
N ASN A 140 -5.38 -4.37 17.65
CA ASN A 140 -4.44 -5.13 18.49
C ASN A 140 -3.17 -4.36 18.87
N VAL A 141 -3.30 -3.06 19.12
CA VAL A 141 -2.19 -2.15 19.41
C VAL A 141 -1.37 -2.59 20.63
N ILE A 142 -0.05 -2.71 20.45
CA ILE A 142 0.93 -3.07 21.51
C ILE A 142 1.99 -1.99 21.76
N GLY A 143 1.87 -0.84 21.11
CA GLY A 143 2.84 0.25 21.13
C GLY A 143 2.95 0.93 19.77
N TYR A 144 3.98 1.74 19.60
CA TYR A 144 4.28 2.45 18.35
C TYR A 144 5.75 2.26 17.97
N MET A 145 6.06 2.48 16.69
CA MET A 145 7.43 2.40 16.18
C MET A 145 7.96 3.81 15.90
N PRO A 146 8.94 4.32 16.68
CA PRO A 146 9.60 5.58 16.37
C PRO A 146 10.40 5.46 15.06
N VAL A 147 10.16 6.38 14.13
CA VAL A 147 10.95 6.55 12.91
C VAL A 147 11.56 7.95 12.95
N PRO A 148 12.89 8.12 12.77
CA PRO A 148 13.51 9.44 12.75
C PRO A 148 12.88 10.33 11.67
N VAL A 149 12.49 11.54 12.04
CA VAL A 149 11.97 12.56 11.11
C VAL A 149 12.99 13.68 11.01
N GLY A 150 13.43 13.97 9.79
CA GLY A 150 14.22 15.16 9.48
C GLY A 150 13.49 16.06 8.49
N VAL A 151 14.14 17.14 8.11
CA VAL A 151 13.60 18.15 7.20
C VAL A 151 14.57 18.42 6.05
N ALA A 152 14.06 18.48 4.84
CA ALA A 152 14.78 18.98 3.66
C ALA A 152 14.14 20.30 3.21
N GLY A 153 14.96 21.29 2.86
CA GLY A 153 14.49 22.56 2.31
C GLY A 153 15.16 23.81 2.90
N PRO A 154 14.62 25.01 2.61
CA PRO A 154 13.41 25.20 1.82
C PRO A 154 13.62 24.78 0.36
N VAL A 155 12.57 24.37 -0.33
CA VAL A 155 12.53 24.28 -1.79
C VAL A 155 11.45 25.22 -2.32
N LEU A 156 11.79 26.01 -3.34
CA LEU A 156 10.87 26.91 -4.00
C LEU A 156 10.09 26.16 -5.07
N ILE A 157 8.80 25.92 -4.83
CA ILE A 157 7.87 25.22 -5.72
C ILE A 157 6.76 26.22 -6.07
N ASP A 158 6.55 26.50 -7.36
CA ASP A 158 5.49 27.41 -7.83
C ASP A 158 5.46 28.75 -7.07
N SER A 159 6.65 29.36 -6.92
CA SER A 159 6.89 30.61 -6.17
C SER A 159 6.59 30.56 -4.66
N LYS A 160 6.48 29.37 -4.06
CA LYS A 160 6.30 29.19 -2.61
C LYS A 160 7.40 28.32 -2.01
N ASN A 161 7.89 28.71 -0.83
CA ASN A 161 8.91 27.94 -0.12
C ASN A 161 8.28 26.85 0.75
N PHE A 162 8.77 25.62 0.60
CA PHE A 162 8.35 24.46 1.39
C PHE A 162 9.51 23.83 2.15
N PHE A 163 9.26 23.46 3.40
CA PHE A 163 10.11 22.56 4.17
C PHE A 163 9.46 21.18 4.17
N ILE A 164 10.18 20.17 3.67
CA ILE A 164 9.65 18.83 3.44
C ILE A 164 10.00 17.94 4.63
N PRO A 165 9.03 17.49 5.44
CA PRO A 165 9.27 16.50 6.48
C PRO A 165 9.50 15.13 5.85
N MET A 166 10.51 14.40 6.32
CA MET A 166 10.91 13.10 5.80
C MET A 166 11.22 12.14 6.95
N ALA A 167 10.48 11.03 7.03
CA ALA A 167 10.66 9.99 8.04
C ALA A 167 11.44 8.82 7.42
N THR A 168 12.67 8.57 7.87
CA THR A 168 13.52 7.53 7.29
C THR A 168 14.57 7.04 8.27
N THR A 169 15.03 5.80 8.06
CA THR A 169 16.23 5.23 8.71
C THR A 169 17.42 5.13 7.75
N GLU A 170 17.23 5.51 6.47
CA GLU A 170 18.30 5.50 5.48
C GLU A 170 19.23 6.72 5.67
N GLY A 171 20.50 6.44 5.96
CA GLY A 171 21.53 7.47 6.07
C GLY A 171 21.68 8.28 4.78
N ALA A 172 22.02 9.57 4.93
CA ALA A 172 22.23 10.52 3.84
C ALA A 172 21.03 10.85 2.93
N LEU A 173 19.88 10.16 3.03
CA LEU A 173 18.71 10.44 2.19
C LEU A 173 18.25 11.91 2.30
N ILE A 174 18.02 12.39 3.53
CA ILE A 174 17.56 13.76 3.78
C ILE A 174 18.63 14.76 3.37
N ALA A 175 19.90 14.50 3.67
CA ALA A 175 21.01 15.38 3.29
C ALA A 175 21.15 15.50 1.76
N SER A 176 21.00 14.40 1.04
CA SER A 176 21.00 14.37 -0.44
C SER A 176 19.81 15.16 -1.01
N THR A 177 18.61 14.94 -0.46
CA THR A 177 17.40 15.67 -0.85
C THR A 177 17.54 17.17 -0.61
N ASN A 178 18.09 17.56 0.55
CA ASN A 178 18.35 18.95 0.91
C ASN A 178 19.37 19.62 -0.04
N ARG A 179 20.39 18.88 -0.47
CA ARG A 179 21.34 19.34 -1.50
C ARG A 179 20.66 19.56 -2.86
N GLY A 180 19.71 18.71 -3.23
CA GLY A 180 18.86 18.90 -4.41
C GLY A 180 18.00 20.16 -4.31
N CYS A 181 17.35 20.39 -3.17
CA CYS A 181 16.59 21.62 -2.89
C CYS A 181 17.45 22.88 -3.09
N LYS A 182 18.70 22.87 -2.58
CA LYS A 182 19.65 23.97 -2.79
C LYS A 182 19.97 24.22 -4.27
N ALA A 183 20.18 23.16 -5.06
CA ALA A 183 20.45 23.30 -6.49
C ALA A 183 19.23 23.86 -7.24
N ILE A 184 18.02 23.41 -6.91
CA ILE A 184 16.75 23.91 -7.49
C ILE A 184 16.51 25.38 -7.11
N ASN A 185 16.75 25.78 -5.87
CA ASN A 185 16.56 27.19 -5.48
C ASN A 185 17.52 28.12 -6.21
N ASN A 186 18.76 27.68 -6.47
CA ASN A 186 19.70 28.43 -7.30
C ASN A 186 19.21 28.59 -8.76
N ALA A 187 18.24 27.78 -9.20
CA ALA A 187 17.57 27.87 -10.49
C ALA A 187 16.33 28.78 -10.51
N GLY A 188 15.98 29.41 -9.38
CA GLY A 188 14.72 30.14 -9.26
C GLY A 188 13.51 29.26 -8.93
N GLY A 189 13.74 27.99 -8.55
CA GLY A 189 12.70 27.06 -8.12
C GLY A 189 12.34 25.99 -9.14
N VAL A 190 11.27 25.27 -8.86
CA VAL A 190 10.65 24.25 -9.72
C VAL A 190 9.23 24.67 -10.06
N THR A 191 8.84 24.45 -11.31
CA THR A 191 7.46 24.63 -11.78
C THR A 191 6.77 23.28 -11.80
N THR A 192 5.54 23.20 -11.33
CA THR A 192 4.76 21.95 -11.33
C THR A 192 3.39 22.11 -11.97
N ASN A 193 2.89 21.03 -12.57
CA ASN A 193 1.53 20.96 -13.11
C ASN A 193 0.86 19.64 -12.74
N LEU A 194 -0.37 19.74 -12.24
CA LEU A 194 -1.28 18.59 -12.06
C LEU A 194 -1.96 18.32 -13.39
N THR A 195 -1.63 17.20 -14.03
CA THR A 195 -2.14 16.85 -15.36
C THR A 195 -3.39 16.00 -15.31
N ASP A 196 -3.63 15.29 -14.20
CA ASP A 196 -4.80 14.45 -14.02
C ASP A 196 -5.04 14.14 -12.53
N ASP A 197 -6.32 14.00 -12.16
CA ASP A 197 -6.78 13.72 -10.80
C ASP A 197 -7.93 12.71 -10.82
N GLY A 198 -7.70 11.54 -10.23
CA GLY A 198 -8.75 10.61 -9.89
C GLY A 198 -8.23 9.30 -9.31
N ILE A 199 -8.70 8.95 -8.13
CA ILE A 199 -8.52 7.61 -7.57
C ILE A 199 -9.37 6.60 -8.36
N THR A 200 -9.00 5.32 -8.32
CA THR A 200 -9.67 4.27 -9.10
C THR A 200 -10.06 3.06 -8.26
N ARG A 201 -11.17 2.43 -8.67
CA ARG A 201 -11.61 1.12 -8.20
C ARG A 201 -11.98 0.24 -9.39
N GLY A 202 -11.46 -0.98 -9.39
CA GLY A 202 -11.54 -1.89 -10.52
C GLY A 202 -12.24 -3.21 -10.17
N PRO A 203 -13.58 -3.26 -10.02
CA PRO A 203 -14.32 -4.49 -9.79
C PRO A 203 -14.19 -5.50 -10.94
N CYS A 204 -14.41 -6.77 -10.60
CA CYS A 204 -14.62 -7.86 -11.54
C CYS A 204 -16.06 -8.36 -11.39
N VAL A 205 -16.79 -8.33 -12.50
CA VAL A 205 -18.12 -8.94 -12.62
C VAL A 205 -18.06 -10.06 -13.65
N GLN A 206 -19.04 -10.96 -13.63
CA GLN A 206 -19.07 -12.13 -14.48
C GLN A 206 -20.47 -12.41 -15.00
N PHE A 207 -20.54 -12.91 -16.23
CA PHE A 207 -21.78 -13.27 -16.92
C PHE A 207 -21.79 -14.77 -17.28
N PRO A 208 -22.93 -15.32 -17.75
CA PRO A 208 -23.00 -16.71 -18.21
C PRO A 208 -22.09 -16.98 -19.42
N GLY A 209 -21.91 -16.01 -20.31
CA GLY A 209 -21.11 -16.15 -21.53
C GLY A 209 -20.47 -14.84 -22.00
N THR A 210 -19.54 -14.96 -22.93
CA THR A 210 -18.77 -13.83 -23.48
C THR A 210 -19.65 -12.81 -24.20
N GLU A 211 -20.71 -13.24 -24.89
CA GLU A 211 -21.66 -12.34 -25.56
C GLU A 211 -22.33 -11.38 -24.58
N ARG A 212 -22.75 -11.89 -23.41
CA ARG A 212 -23.33 -11.09 -22.33
C ARG A 212 -22.33 -10.11 -21.73
N ALA A 213 -21.09 -10.54 -21.51
CA ALA A 213 -20.01 -9.65 -21.09
C ALA A 213 -19.71 -8.54 -22.13
N ALA A 214 -19.76 -8.86 -23.42
CA ALA A 214 -19.61 -7.89 -24.51
C ALA A 214 -20.77 -6.88 -24.55
N PHE A 215 -22.01 -7.37 -24.43
CA PHE A 215 -23.18 -6.52 -24.29
C PHE A 215 -23.04 -5.53 -23.11
N ALA A 216 -22.65 -6.01 -21.93
CA ALA A 216 -22.43 -5.17 -20.76
C ALA A 216 -21.31 -4.14 -20.96
N LYS A 217 -20.18 -4.52 -21.57
CA LYS A 217 -19.10 -3.56 -21.90
C LYS A 217 -19.58 -2.44 -22.82
N ASN A 218 -20.34 -2.79 -23.86
CA ASN A 218 -20.88 -1.81 -24.80
C ASN A 218 -21.88 -0.88 -24.12
N TRP A 219 -22.75 -1.42 -23.26
CA TRP A 219 -23.67 -0.60 -22.47
C TRP A 219 -22.94 0.33 -21.50
N ILE A 220 -21.92 -0.15 -20.77
CA ILE A 220 -21.09 0.70 -19.88
C ILE A 220 -20.46 1.85 -20.69
N SER A 221 -20.05 1.60 -21.92
CA SER A 221 -19.43 2.61 -22.79
C SER A 221 -20.43 3.56 -23.44
N SER A 222 -21.74 3.24 -23.39
CA SER A 222 -22.81 4.06 -23.96
C SER A 222 -23.11 5.30 -23.10
N HIS A 223 -23.76 6.30 -23.69
CA HIS A 223 -24.20 7.48 -22.95
C HIS A 223 -25.16 7.13 -21.80
N GLU A 224 -26.13 6.26 -22.06
CA GLU A 224 -27.09 5.76 -21.06
C GLU A 224 -26.35 5.12 -19.86
N GLY A 225 -25.45 4.16 -20.13
CA GLY A 225 -24.70 3.48 -19.08
C GLY A 225 -23.79 4.41 -18.27
N GLN A 226 -23.09 5.34 -18.92
CA GLN A 226 -22.26 6.32 -18.22
C GLN A 226 -23.10 7.24 -17.31
N VAL A 227 -24.28 7.67 -17.75
CA VAL A 227 -25.19 8.51 -16.94
C VAL A 227 -25.68 7.74 -15.73
N ILE A 228 -26.25 6.55 -15.93
CA ILE A 228 -26.82 5.74 -14.84
C ILE A 228 -25.75 5.37 -13.80
N LEU A 229 -24.56 4.94 -14.25
CA LEU A 229 -23.47 4.58 -13.35
C LEU A 229 -22.93 5.80 -12.60
N ARG A 230 -22.85 6.96 -13.23
CA ARG A 230 -22.45 8.21 -12.57
C ARG A 230 -23.45 8.63 -11.52
N ASP A 231 -24.73 8.67 -11.85
CA ASP A 231 -25.77 9.13 -10.92
C ASP A 231 -25.85 8.21 -9.70
N ALA A 232 -25.75 6.89 -9.90
CA ALA A 232 -25.66 5.92 -8.83
C ALA A 232 -24.38 6.07 -7.99
N PHE A 233 -23.23 6.28 -8.63
CA PHE A 233 -21.96 6.46 -7.92
C PHE A 233 -21.98 7.72 -7.04
N GLU A 234 -22.36 8.86 -7.63
CA GLU A 234 -22.33 10.17 -6.99
C GLU A 234 -23.42 10.32 -5.92
N SER A 235 -24.50 9.52 -5.93
CA SER A 235 -25.50 9.53 -4.85
C SER A 235 -24.95 9.08 -3.50
N THR A 236 -23.73 8.50 -3.45
CA THR A 236 -23.12 7.98 -2.22
C THR A 236 -22.28 9.00 -1.45
N SER A 237 -21.96 10.13 -2.06
CA SER A 237 -21.07 11.16 -1.51
C SER A 237 -21.30 12.52 -2.19
N ASN A 238 -21.37 13.59 -1.39
CA ASN A 238 -21.44 14.96 -1.90
C ASN A 238 -20.09 15.46 -2.47
N ILE A 239 -19.00 14.73 -2.24
CA ILE A 239 -17.63 15.11 -2.63
C ILE A 239 -17.17 14.35 -3.88
N ALA A 240 -17.55 13.08 -3.99
CA ALA A 240 -17.05 12.22 -5.06
C ALA A 240 -17.65 12.64 -6.41
N LYS A 241 -16.81 12.75 -7.44
CA LYS A 241 -17.26 13.01 -8.81
C LYS A 241 -16.69 11.98 -9.77
N LEU A 242 -17.57 11.21 -10.41
CA LEU A 242 -17.17 10.15 -11.33
C LEU A 242 -16.72 10.79 -12.65
N ARG A 243 -15.47 10.53 -13.02
CA ARG A 243 -14.85 11.10 -14.22
C ARG A 243 -14.99 10.19 -15.41
N ARG A 244 -14.78 8.89 -15.21
CA ARG A 244 -14.75 7.91 -16.29
C ARG A 244 -15.04 6.51 -15.77
N VAL A 245 -15.71 5.71 -16.60
CA VAL A 245 -15.83 4.27 -16.42
C VAL A 245 -15.39 3.57 -17.69
N ASN A 246 -14.35 2.75 -17.60
CA ASN A 246 -13.85 1.94 -18.72
C ASN A 246 -13.99 0.46 -18.35
N ALA A 247 -14.13 -0.43 -19.33
CA ALA A 247 -14.17 -1.86 -19.04
C ALA A 247 -13.37 -2.70 -20.04
N SER A 248 -12.79 -3.78 -19.54
CA SER A 248 -12.04 -4.77 -20.31
C SER A 248 -12.60 -6.17 -20.07
N ILE A 249 -12.62 -7.02 -21.09
CA ILE A 249 -13.21 -8.37 -21.05
C ILE A 249 -12.10 -9.41 -21.03
N ALA A 250 -12.27 -10.45 -20.20
CA ALA A 250 -11.51 -11.69 -20.30
C ALA A 250 -12.49 -12.88 -20.22
N GLY A 251 -12.77 -13.50 -21.38
CA GLY A 251 -13.81 -14.51 -21.50
C GLY A 251 -15.18 -13.97 -21.08
N ARG A 252 -15.82 -14.63 -20.10
CA ARG A 252 -17.11 -14.20 -19.54
C ARG A 252 -17.00 -13.22 -18.36
N SER A 253 -15.79 -12.78 -18.03
CA SER A 253 -15.53 -11.81 -16.97
C SER A 253 -15.32 -10.41 -17.53
N LEU A 254 -15.80 -9.39 -16.81
CA LEU A 254 -15.69 -7.99 -17.15
C LEU A 254 -15.02 -7.24 -16.00
N TYR A 255 -13.91 -6.57 -16.30
CA TYR A 255 -13.15 -5.75 -15.36
C TYR A 255 -13.45 -4.29 -15.65
N ILE A 256 -14.14 -3.64 -14.72
CA ILE A 256 -14.65 -2.28 -14.90
C ILE A 256 -13.81 -1.36 -14.04
N ARG A 257 -13.18 -0.34 -14.61
CA ARG A 257 -12.35 0.65 -13.91
C ARG A 257 -13.13 1.96 -13.79
N PHE A 258 -13.58 2.23 -12.58
CA PHE A 258 -14.17 3.51 -12.21
C PHE A 258 -13.04 4.45 -11.79
N LYS A 259 -13.07 5.69 -12.28
CA LYS A 259 -12.15 6.77 -11.89
C LYS A 259 -12.96 7.97 -11.40
N ALA A 260 -12.63 8.47 -10.22
CA ALA A 260 -13.36 9.58 -9.59
C ALA A 260 -12.42 10.52 -8.84
N THR A 261 -12.78 11.80 -8.79
CA THR A 261 -12.14 12.76 -7.86
C THR A 261 -12.80 12.66 -6.49
N THR A 262 -12.03 12.84 -5.42
CA THR A 262 -12.47 12.60 -4.03
C THR A 262 -12.18 13.77 -3.08
N GLY A 263 -12.06 14.99 -3.63
CA GLY A 263 -11.63 16.16 -2.87
C GLY A 263 -10.20 15.98 -2.38
N ASP A 264 -9.94 16.34 -1.12
CA ASP A 264 -8.62 16.22 -0.49
C ASP A 264 -8.34 14.83 0.08
N ALA A 265 -9.35 13.97 0.17
CA ALA A 265 -9.16 12.59 0.61
C ALA A 265 -8.48 11.78 -0.49
N MET A 266 -7.56 10.87 -0.11
CA MET A 266 -7.03 9.86 -1.02
C MET A 266 -8.16 8.99 -1.63
N GLY A 267 -9.23 8.78 -0.86
CA GLY A 267 -10.55 8.48 -1.42
C GLY A 267 -10.90 7.00 -1.58
N MET A 268 -10.08 6.06 -1.08
CA MET A 268 -10.28 4.63 -1.32
C MET A 268 -11.59 4.05 -0.77
N ASN A 269 -12.03 4.48 0.42
CA ASN A 269 -13.32 4.06 0.98
C ASN A 269 -14.48 4.71 0.22
N MET A 270 -14.33 5.99 -0.14
CA MET A 270 -15.32 6.75 -0.88
C MET A 270 -15.59 6.14 -2.25
N ILE A 271 -14.53 5.82 -3.02
CA ILE A 271 -14.68 5.20 -4.34
C ILE A 271 -15.22 3.78 -4.25
N SER A 272 -14.83 3.00 -3.23
CA SER A 272 -15.38 1.65 -3.04
C SER A 272 -16.90 1.69 -2.83
N LYS A 273 -17.38 2.59 -1.95
CA LYS A 273 -18.82 2.77 -1.68
C LYS A 273 -19.58 3.20 -2.94
N GLY A 274 -19.03 4.15 -3.69
CA GLY A 274 -19.63 4.60 -4.94
C GLY A 274 -19.72 3.48 -5.99
N VAL A 275 -18.65 2.69 -6.15
CA VAL A 275 -18.64 1.55 -7.08
C VAL A 275 -19.61 0.45 -6.66
N GLU A 276 -19.66 0.12 -5.38
CA GLU A 276 -20.61 -0.85 -4.85
C GLU A 276 -22.05 -0.44 -5.17
N ASN A 277 -22.41 0.82 -4.94
CA ASN A 277 -23.74 1.32 -5.27
C ASN A 277 -24.01 1.34 -6.78
N ALA A 278 -23.02 1.72 -7.60
CA ALA A 278 -23.16 1.71 -9.06
C ALA A 278 -23.40 0.29 -9.59
N LEU A 279 -22.67 -0.71 -9.09
CA LEU A 279 -22.88 -2.11 -9.44
C LEU A 279 -24.23 -2.64 -8.93
N ARG A 280 -24.66 -2.23 -7.73
CA ARG A 280 -25.98 -2.55 -7.19
C ARG A 280 -27.09 -2.04 -8.11
N VAL A 281 -27.03 -0.77 -8.53
CA VAL A 281 -28.00 -0.20 -9.47
C VAL A 281 -27.96 -0.91 -10.82
N MET A 282 -26.78 -1.19 -11.36
CA MET A 282 -26.65 -1.97 -12.60
C MET A 282 -27.30 -3.36 -12.49
N SER A 283 -27.12 -4.06 -11.36
CA SER A 283 -27.71 -5.38 -11.13
C SER A 283 -29.23 -5.39 -10.97
N GLN A 284 -29.85 -4.22 -10.76
CA GLN A 284 -31.30 -4.06 -10.65
C GLN A 284 -31.98 -3.81 -12.00
N ASP A 285 -31.22 -3.47 -13.05
CA ASP A 285 -31.74 -3.37 -14.41
C ASP A 285 -31.96 -4.79 -14.96
N PRO A 286 -33.17 -5.14 -15.47
CA PRO A 286 -33.45 -6.44 -16.07
C PRO A 286 -32.46 -6.84 -17.19
N LYS A 287 -31.81 -5.86 -17.84
CA LYS A 287 -30.74 -6.11 -18.83
C LYS A 287 -29.53 -6.83 -18.24
N PHE A 288 -29.36 -6.87 -16.92
CA PHE A 288 -28.18 -7.42 -16.23
C PHE A 288 -28.54 -8.34 -15.06
N GLU A 289 -29.72 -8.95 -15.06
CA GLU A 289 -30.14 -9.93 -14.03
C GLU A 289 -29.18 -11.14 -13.92
N ASP A 290 -28.45 -11.41 -15.00
CA ASP A 290 -27.46 -12.48 -15.13
C ASP A 290 -26.04 -12.06 -14.69
N MET A 291 -25.87 -10.81 -14.22
CA MET A 291 -24.58 -10.30 -13.74
C MET A 291 -24.29 -10.79 -12.31
N ARG A 292 -23.11 -11.36 -12.12
CA ARG A 292 -22.57 -11.68 -10.80
C ARG A 292 -21.37 -10.81 -10.46
N VAL A 293 -21.43 -10.08 -9.34
CA VAL A 293 -20.25 -9.40 -8.79
C VAL A 293 -19.31 -10.46 -8.18
N VAL A 294 -18.11 -10.59 -8.72
CA VAL A 294 -17.08 -11.53 -8.21
C VAL A 294 -16.27 -10.86 -7.10
N SER A 295 -15.87 -9.62 -7.32
CA SER A 295 -15.12 -8.82 -6.35
C SER A 295 -15.25 -7.33 -6.65
N LEU A 296 -15.37 -6.49 -5.63
CA LEU A 296 -15.26 -5.04 -5.76
C LEU A 296 -13.84 -4.58 -6.14
N SER A 297 -12.83 -5.42 -5.92
CA SER A 297 -11.44 -5.21 -6.33
C SER A 297 -10.93 -6.43 -7.10
N GLY A 298 -11.12 -6.43 -8.41
CA GLY A 298 -10.60 -7.42 -9.35
C GLY A 298 -9.16 -7.16 -9.80
N ASN A 299 -8.36 -6.46 -8.98
CA ASN A 299 -7.00 -6.00 -9.30
C ASN A 299 -6.87 -5.06 -10.51
N TYR A 300 -7.98 -4.61 -11.10
CA TYR A 300 -8.00 -3.67 -12.22
C TYR A 300 -8.07 -2.18 -11.79
N CYS A 301 -7.83 -1.91 -10.50
CA CYS A 301 -7.75 -0.54 -9.98
C CYS A 301 -6.53 0.20 -10.56
N THR A 302 -5.28 -0.24 -10.41
CA THR A 302 -4.71 -1.30 -9.54
C THR A 302 -4.19 -0.65 -8.25
N ASP A 303 -4.42 -1.26 -7.09
CA ASP A 303 -4.06 -0.68 -5.78
C ASP A 303 -2.95 -1.50 -5.12
N LYS A 304 -1.84 -0.86 -4.73
CA LYS A 304 -0.69 -1.46 -4.01
C LYS A 304 0.02 -2.58 -4.77
N LYS A 305 -0.07 -2.59 -6.10
CA LYS A 305 0.65 -3.52 -6.99
C LYS A 305 1.18 -2.77 -8.20
N ALA A 306 2.37 -3.15 -8.67
CA ALA A 306 2.94 -2.63 -9.91
C ALA A 306 1.99 -2.96 -11.07
N SER A 307 1.68 -1.96 -11.90
CA SER A 307 0.69 -2.08 -12.97
C SER A 307 0.96 -1.09 -14.10
N ALA A 308 1.11 -1.61 -15.32
CA ALA A 308 1.19 -0.78 -16.53
C ALA A 308 -0.05 0.09 -16.72
N LEU A 309 -1.20 -0.37 -16.24
CA LEU A 309 -2.44 0.40 -16.32
C LEU A 309 -2.38 1.69 -15.49
N ASN A 310 -1.78 1.64 -14.29
CA ASN A 310 -1.56 2.84 -13.48
C ASN A 310 -0.54 3.78 -14.13
N TRP A 311 0.48 3.22 -14.79
CA TRP A 311 1.50 3.99 -15.52
C TRP A 311 0.91 4.75 -16.72
N ILE A 312 0.06 4.10 -17.50
CA ILE A 312 -0.45 4.65 -18.77
C ILE A 312 -1.65 5.59 -18.54
N GLU A 313 -2.60 5.20 -17.70
CA GLU A 313 -3.89 5.90 -17.56
C GLU A 313 -3.97 6.77 -16.29
N GLY A 314 -2.89 6.79 -15.49
CA GLY A 314 -2.83 7.44 -14.19
C GLY A 314 -3.67 6.74 -13.11
N ARG A 315 -3.44 7.15 -11.86
CA ARG A 315 -4.23 6.83 -10.67
C ARG A 315 -3.85 7.78 -9.53
N GLY A 316 -4.84 8.37 -8.86
CA GLY A 316 -4.58 9.41 -7.86
C GLY A 316 -4.24 10.72 -8.57
N LYS A 317 -3.07 11.30 -8.27
CA LYS A 317 -2.61 12.56 -8.87
C LYS A 317 -1.49 12.27 -9.88
N SER A 318 -1.64 12.73 -11.11
CA SER A 318 -0.59 12.72 -12.13
C SER A 318 0.06 14.09 -12.17
N VAL A 319 1.37 14.16 -11.93
CA VAL A 319 2.10 15.42 -11.76
C VAL A 319 3.34 15.43 -12.66
N VAL A 320 3.64 16.58 -13.25
CA VAL A 320 4.90 16.89 -13.90
C VAL A 320 5.60 18.04 -13.17
N ALA A 321 6.92 18.00 -13.10
CA ALA A 321 7.73 19.03 -12.48
C ALA A 321 9.00 19.28 -13.31
N GLU A 322 9.41 20.54 -13.46
CA GLU A 322 10.58 20.94 -14.24
C GLU A 322 11.38 22.07 -13.57
N ALA A 323 12.70 22.05 -13.78
CA ALA A 323 13.63 23.09 -13.33
C ALA A 323 14.85 23.15 -14.24
N VAL A 324 15.38 24.36 -14.49
CA VAL A 324 16.59 24.58 -15.31
C VAL A 324 17.76 24.93 -14.41
N ILE A 325 18.62 23.95 -14.09
CA ILE A 325 19.69 24.15 -13.12
C ILE A 325 20.90 24.87 -13.76
N PRO A 326 21.29 26.06 -13.28
CA PRO A 326 22.41 26.79 -13.87
C PRO A 326 23.73 26.03 -13.75
N HIS A 327 24.60 26.18 -14.75
CA HIS A 327 25.93 25.55 -14.79
C HIS A 327 26.71 25.69 -13.47
N GLN A 328 26.71 26.89 -12.89
CA GLN A 328 27.38 27.16 -11.62
C GLN A 328 26.82 26.32 -10.46
N ALA A 329 25.50 26.09 -10.40
CA ALA A 329 24.89 25.24 -9.38
C ALA A 329 25.22 23.76 -9.60
N VAL A 330 25.26 23.29 -10.85
CA VAL A 330 25.69 21.93 -11.17
C VAL A 330 27.13 21.68 -10.69
N GLN A 331 28.05 22.60 -10.96
CA GLN A 331 29.45 22.46 -10.51
C GLN A 331 29.61 22.65 -9.00
N SER A 332 29.09 23.75 -8.45
CA SER A 332 29.37 24.14 -7.07
C SER A 332 28.54 23.37 -6.05
N VAL A 333 27.29 23.03 -6.36
CA VAL A 333 26.38 22.29 -5.46
C VAL A 333 26.40 20.81 -5.79
N LEU A 334 26.13 20.42 -7.05
CA LEU A 334 26.04 19.01 -7.44
C LEU A 334 27.40 18.32 -7.70
N LYS A 335 28.49 19.11 -7.78
CA LYS A 335 29.86 18.62 -7.94
C LYS A 335 30.01 17.72 -9.18
N CYS A 336 29.35 18.08 -10.28
CA CYS A 336 29.34 17.34 -11.54
C CYS A 336 29.30 18.32 -12.75
N THR A 337 29.07 17.79 -13.95
CA THR A 337 28.78 18.57 -15.17
C THR A 337 27.40 18.19 -15.71
N ALA A 338 26.76 19.12 -16.45
CA ALA A 338 25.46 18.87 -17.07
C ALA A 338 25.52 17.69 -18.05
N GLU A 339 26.58 17.62 -18.86
CA GLU A 339 26.82 16.51 -19.79
C GLU A 339 26.85 15.16 -19.08
N ALA A 340 27.58 15.05 -17.95
CA ALA A 340 27.65 13.81 -17.19
C ALA A 340 26.30 13.44 -16.58
N MET A 341 25.50 14.42 -16.14
CA MET A 341 24.13 14.21 -15.63
C MET A 341 23.17 13.69 -16.72
N VAL A 342 23.18 14.30 -17.91
CA VAL A 342 22.35 13.84 -19.03
C VAL A 342 22.77 12.44 -19.46
N ARG A 343 24.09 12.19 -19.56
CA ARG A 343 24.63 10.88 -19.93
C ARG A 343 24.21 9.79 -18.95
N ILE A 344 24.36 10.02 -17.64
CA ILE A 344 23.96 9.02 -16.64
C ILE A 344 22.43 8.84 -16.61
N ASN A 345 21.64 9.89 -16.80
CA ASN A 345 20.19 9.76 -16.90
C ASN A 345 19.79 8.83 -18.07
N ASN A 346 20.36 9.07 -19.25
CA ASN A 346 20.05 8.28 -20.45
C ASN A 346 20.51 6.83 -20.29
N SER A 347 21.75 6.60 -19.86
CA SER A 347 22.27 5.23 -19.71
C SER A 347 21.61 4.46 -18.56
N LYS A 348 21.26 5.12 -17.45
CA LYS A 348 20.73 4.47 -16.24
C LYS A 348 19.20 4.43 -16.19
N ASN A 349 18.57 5.60 -16.20
CA ASN A 349 17.13 5.73 -15.96
C ASN A 349 16.31 5.33 -17.19
N LEU A 350 16.84 5.53 -18.40
CA LEU A 350 16.15 5.15 -19.64
C LEU A 350 16.61 3.78 -20.13
N VAL A 351 17.84 3.68 -20.66
CA VAL A 351 18.36 2.45 -21.27
C VAL A 351 18.46 1.33 -20.24
N GLY A 352 19.05 1.59 -19.06
CA GLY A 352 19.16 0.60 -17.99
C GLY A 352 17.81 0.03 -17.55
N SER A 353 16.82 0.90 -17.27
CA SER A 353 15.46 0.47 -16.93
C SER A 353 14.77 -0.29 -18.07
N ALA A 354 14.99 0.11 -19.32
CA ALA A 354 14.47 -0.62 -20.48
C ALA A 354 15.06 -2.03 -20.59
N MET A 355 16.39 -2.18 -20.43
CA MET A 355 17.06 -3.49 -20.43
C MET A 355 16.59 -4.39 -19.29
N ALA A 356 16.19 -3.80 -18.15
CA ALA A 356 15.67 -4.52 -17.00
C ALA A 356 14.15 -4.85 -17.11
N GLY A 357 13.46 -4.43 -18.16
CA GLY A 357 12.01 -4.66 -18.32
C GLY A 357 11.15 -3.93 -17.28
N VAL A 358 11.64 -2.80 -16.76
CA VAL A 358 10.94 -2.01 -15.74
C VAL A 358 9.80 -1.22 -16.38
N ILE A 359 8.63 -1.23 -15.73
CA ILE A 359 7.46 -0.42 -16.13
C ILE A 359 7.24 0.66 -15.07
N GLY A 360 7.25 1.94 -15.48
CA GLY A 360 7.02 3.10 -14.60
C GLY A 360 8.20 3.50 -13.71
N GLY A 361 9.26 2.71 -13.63
CA GLY A 361 10.47 2.98 -12.83
C GLY A 361 11.65 3.57 -13.63
N TYR A 362 11.40 4.55 -14.50
CA TYR A 362 12.44 5.22 -15.30
C TYR A 362 13.09 6.37 -14.52
N ASN A 363 13.50 6.09 -13.28
CA ASN A 363 14.02 7.08 -12.33
C ASN A 363 15.13 6.46 -11.46
N ALA A 364 15.76 7.28 -10.61
CA ALA A 364 16.83 6.80 -9.73
C ALA A 364 16.35 6.25 -8.39
N HIS A 365 15.56 7.02 -7.64
CA HIS A 365 15.15 6.65 -6.29
C HIS A 365 13.86 7.37 -5.84
N ALA A 366 12.90 7.58 -6.76
CA ALA A 366 11.64 8.25 -6.44
C ALA A 366 10.92 7.60 -5.24
N ALA A 367 11.01 6.26 -5.14
CA ALA A 367 10.46 5.50 -4.02
C ALA A 367 11.00 5.93 -2.65
N ASN A 368 12.29 6.28 -2.53
CA ASN A 368 12.86 6.73 -1.25
C ASN A 368 12.23 8.05 -0.80
N ILE A 369 12.04 8.99 -1.73
CA ILE A 369 11.45 10.30 -1.43
C ILE A 369 9.98 10.14 -1.07
N VAL A 370 9.21 9.41 -1.90
CA VAL A 370 7.79 9.17 -1.69
C VAL A 370 7.55 8.46 -0.36
N ALA A 371 8.28 7.38 -0.06
CA ALA A 371 8.12 6.64 1.19
C ALA A 371 8.42 7.51 2.41
N ALA A 372 9.51 8.29 2.38
CA ALA A 372 9.89 9.12 3.52
C ALA A 372 8.86 10.23 3.80
N ILE A 373 8.32 10.85 2.76
CA ILE A 373 7.24 11.86 2.90
C ILE A 373 5.94 11.19 3.34
N PHE A 374 5.58 10.03 2.76
CA PHE A 374 4.35 9.31 3.08
C PHE A 374 4.28 8.94 4.57
N ILE A 375 5.36 8.37 5.11
CA ILE A 375 5.43 8.02 6.53
C ILE A 375 5.35 9.28 7.41
N ALA A 376 6.07 10.35 7.05
CA ALA A 376 6.06 11.60 7.82
C ALA A 376 4.71 12.33 7.82
N THR A 377 3.90 12.14 6.78
CA THR A 377 2.64 12.86 6.55
C THR A 377 1.40 11.97 6.70
N GLY A 378 1.54 10.78 7.29
CA GLY A 378 0.43 9.88 7.61
C GLY A 378 -0.29 9.30 6.37
N GLN A 379 0.39 9.21 5.23
CA GLN A 379 -0.11 8.52 4.03
C GLN A 379 0.04 7.01 4.16
N ASP A 380 -0.56 6.25 3.25
CA ASP A 380 -0.45 4.79 3.19
C ASP A 380 0.88 4.36 2.53
N PRO A 381 1.89 3.86 3.28
CA PRO A 381 3.19 3.55 2.70
C PRO A 381 3.16 2.37 1.73
N ALA A 382 2.12 1.52 1.76
CA ALA A 382 1.99 0.44 0.78
C ALA A 382 1.66 0.97 -0.62
N GLN A 383 1.17 2.20 -0.73
CA GLN A 383 0.93 2.87 -2.01
C GLN A 383 2.22 3.49 -2.61
N VAL A 384 3.38 3.34 -1.97
CA VAL A 384 4.68 3.67 -2.61
C VAL A 384 4.86 2.87 -3.90
N VAL A 385 4.35 1.65 -3.97
CA VAL A 385 4.44 0.77 -5.16
C VAL A 385 3.92 1.43 -6.43
N GLU A 386 2.88 2.25 -6.32
CA GLU A 386 2.25 2.94 -7.46
C GLU A 386 2.58 4.44 -7.49
N SER A 387 2.78 5.07 -6.34
CA SER A 387 3.09 6.50 -6.22
C SER A 387 4.54 6.82 -6.56
N ALA A 388 5.43 5.82 -6.57
CA ALA A 388 6.83 5.96 -6.99
C ALA A 388 7.05 5.77 -8.50
N ASN A 389 5.98 5.56 -9.28
CA ASN A 389 6.06 5.61 -10.73
C ASN A 389 6.56 7.00 -11.17
N CYS A 390 7.69 7.04 -11.86
CA CYS A 390 8.34 8.28 -12.27
C CYS A 390 9.26 8.01 -13.46
N ILE A 391 9.22 8.92 -14.43
CA ILE A 391 10.23 9.07 -15.48
C ILE A 391 11.02 10.34 -15.24
N THR A 392 12.34 10.24 -15.21
CA THR A 392 13.25 11.39 -15.09
C THR A 392 13.91 11.65 -16.43
N LEU A 393 13.72 12.86 -16.94
CA LEU A 393 14.35 13.33 -18.18
C LEU A 393 15.34 14.45 -17.85
N MET A 394 16.43 14.51 -18.62
CA MET A 394 17.45 15.54 -18.51
C MET A 394 17.98 15.86 -19.90
N GLU A 395 18.18 17.14 -20.16
CA GLU A 395 18.74 17.70 -21.39
C GLU A 395 19.66 18.89 -21.06
N TRP A 396 20.46 19.35 -22.03
CA TRP A 396 21.46 20.42 -21.86
C TRP A 396 21.15 21.68 -22.66
#